data_AF-A0A072VE67-F1
#
_entry.id   AF-A0A072VE67-F1
#
_cell.length_a   1.000
_cell.length_b   1.000
_cell.length_c   1.000
_cell.angle_alpha   90.00
_cell.angle_beta   90.00
_cell.angle_gamma   90.00
#
_symmetry.space_group_name_H-M   'P 1'
#
loop_
_entity.id
_entity.type
_entity.pdbx_description
1 polymer ?
#
loop_
_entity_poly.entity_id
_entity_poly.type
_entity_poly.pdbx_seq_one_letter_code
_entity_poly.pdbx_strand_id
1 'polypeptide(L)' 'MDQEFLTAPVNSAVDKFQLIPEFLKVRGLVKQHLDSFNYFVNTGIKKIVRANDRVEATRHPYIYLSYLLE' A
#
# COMPACT_ATOMS: atom_id res chain seq x y z
N MET A 1 19.51 20.44 19.04
CA MET A 1 18.53 21.30 18.34
C MET A 1 17.29 21.25 19.19
N ASP A 2 17.03 22.34 19.90
CA ASP A 2 16.22 22.34 21.13
C ASP A 2 14.74 22.17 20.81
N GLN A 3 14.08 21.26 21.54
CA GLN A 3 12.70 20.85 21.25
C GLN A 3 11.69 22.00 21.38
N GLU A 4 12.01 23.05 22.14
CA GLU A 4 11.19 24.25 22.28
C GLU A 4 11.00 25.01 20.95
N PHE A 5 12.00 24.94 20.05
CA PHE A 5 11.92 25.63 18.75
C PHE A 5 10.94 24.97 17.79
N LEU A 6 10.67 23.67 17.97
CA LEU A 6 9.77 22.89 17.11
C LEU A 6 8.29 23.08 17.46
N THR A 7 8.00 23.60 18.66
CA THR A 7 6.63 23.81 19.17
C THR A 7 6.18 25.27 19.13
N ALA A 8 7.06 26.19 18.74
CA ALA A 8 6.73 27.61 18.67
C ALA A 8 5.66 27.89 17.57
N PRO A 9 4.67 28.76 17.84
CA PRO A 9 3.66 29.12 16.86
C PRO A 9 4.28 29.81 15.64
N VAL A 10 3.97 29.27 14.46
CA VAL A 10 4.51 29.72 13.18
C VAL A 10 3.70 30.92 12.67
N ASN A 11 4.29 32.12 12.72
CA ASN A 11 3.58 33.39 12.52
C ASN A 11 3.34 33.77 11.04
N SER A 12 4.04 33.14 10.08
CA SER A 12 3.90 33.47 8.64
C SER A 12 3.65 32.24 7.75
N ALA A 13 2.97 32.45 6.61
CA ALA A 13 2.77 31.38 5.61
C ALA A 13 4.10 30.89 4.99
N VAL A 14 5.15 31.73 5.00
CA VAL A 14 6.49 31.44 4.46
C VAL A 14 7.18 30.33 5.26
N ASP A 15 7.03 30.35 6.58
CA ASP A 15 7.64 29.36 7.47
C ASP A 15 7.02 27.97 7.32
N LYS A 16 5.76 27.87 6.86
CA LYS A 16 5.09 26.59 6.61
C LYS A 16 5.68 25.82 5.42
N PHE A 17 6.34 26.51 4.48
CA PHE A 17 6.97 25.84 3.33
C PHE A 17 8.14 24.94 3.72
N GLN A 18 8.77 25.17 4.87
CA GLN A 18 9.83 24.30 5.41
C GLN A 18 9.32 22.89 5.77
N LEU A 19 8.00 22.71 5.92
CA LEU A 19 7.40 21.41 6.20
C LEU A 19 7.31 20.51 4.95
N ILE A 20 7.36 21.09 3.74
CA ILE A 20 7.21 20.33 2.50
C ILE A 20 8.38 19.35 2.28
N PRO A 21 9.66 19.75 2.40
CA PRO A 21 10.78 18.83 2.28
C PRO A 21 10.71 17.67 3.28
N GLU A 22 10.37 17.95 4.54
CA GLU A 22 10.25 16.92 5.58
C GLU A 22 9.06 15.98 5.33
N PHE A 23 7.92 16.51 4.88
CA PHE A 23 6.77 15.71 4.46
C PHE A 23 7.12 14.79 3.27
N LEU A 24 7.83 15.32 2.27
CA LEU A 24 8.25 14.55 1.10
C LEU A 24 9.29 13.47 1.43
N LYS A 25 10.16 13.68 2.42
CA LYS A 25 11.09 12.62 2.90
C LYS A 25 10.35 11.43 3.50
N VAL A 26 9.29 11.67 4.28
CA VAL A 26 8.57 10.60 4.99
C VAL A 26 7.52 9.92 4.09
N ARG A 27 6.77 10.71 3.34
CA ARG A 27 5.67 10.23 2.49
C ARG A 27 6.09 9.94 1.07
N GLY A 28 7.13 10.54 0.51
CA GLY A 28 7.49 10.37 -0.90
C GLY A 28 6.42 10.89 -1.88
N LEU A 29 6.82 11.31 -3.08
CA LEU A 29 5.89 11.82 -4.08
C LEU A 29 4.96 10.74 -4.67
N VAL A 30 5.40 9.48 -4.64
CA VAL A 30 4.73 8.35 -5.34
C VAL A 30 4.44 7.16 -4.42
N LYS A 31 4.66 7.30 -3.11
CA LYS A 31 4.60 6.17 -2.16
C LYS A 31 3.23 5.52 -2.10
N GLN A 32 2.14 6.28 -2.19
CA GLN A 32 0.80 5.71 -2.17
C GLN A 32 0.57 4.70 -3.30
N HIS A 33 1.05 4.99 -4.51
CA HIS A 33 0.95 4.07 -5.64
C HIS A 33 1.82 2.83 -5.42
N LEU A 34 3.05 3.01 -4.91
CA LEU A 34 3.96 1.90 -4.61
C LEU A 34 3.41 1.00 -3.50
N ASP A 35 2.91 1.59 -2.41
CA ASP A 35 2.33 0.87 -1.28
C ASP A 35 1.09 0.07 -1.72
N SER A 36 0.23 0.68 -2.54
CA SER A 36 -0.93 0.00 -3.11
C SER A 36 -0.53 -1.18 -3.99
N PHE A 37 0.49 -1.02 -4.83
CA PHE A 37 0.99 -2.09 -5.69
C PHE A 37 1.63 -3.22 -4.88
N ASN A 38 2.47 -2.88 -3.90
CA ASN A 38 3.10 -3.84 -3.01
C ASN A 38 2.07 -4.65 -2.23
N TYR A 39 1.02 -3.99 -1.71
CA TYR A 39 -0.08 -4.69 -1.05
C TYR A 39 -0.84 -5.60 -2.03
N PHE A 40 -1.10 -5.14 -3.25
CA PHE A 40 -1.76 -5.96 -4.27
C PHE A 40 -0.96 -7.22 -4.58
N VAL A 41 0.34 -7.12 -4.85
CA VAL A 41 1.19 -8.27 -5.20
C VAL A 41 1.35 -9.22 -4.02
N ASN A 42 1.55 -8.70 -2.81
CA ASN A 42 1.81 -9.55 -1.65
C ASN A 42 0.54 -10.16 -1.04
N THR A 43 -0.60 -9.46 -1.15
CA THR A 43 -1.85 -9.83 -0.45
C THR A 43 -3.04 -9.90 -1.40
N GLY A 44 -3.28 -8.85 -2.19
CA GLY A 44 -4.49 -8.72 -3.02
C GLY A 44 -4.66 -9.87 -4.01
N ILE A 45 -3.62 -10.19 -4.79
CA ILE A 45 -3.66 -11.25 -5.80
C ILE A 45 -3.88 -12.63 -5.18
N LYS A 46 -3.27 -12.90 -4.02
CA LYS A 46 -3.49 -14.16 -3.29
C LYS A 46 -4.95 -14.31 -2.86
N LYS A 47 -5.60 -13.22 -2.42
CA LYS A 47 -7.04 -13.24 -2.06
C LYS A 47 -7.91 -13.55 -3.29
N ILE A 48 -7.60 -12.97 -4.44
CA ILE A 48 -8.34 -13.23 -5.70
C ILE A 48 -8.21 -14.70 -6.09
N VAL A 49 -6.97 -15.23 -6.09
CA VAL A 49 -6.73 -16.63 -6.43
C VAL A 49 -7.40 -17.57 -5.43
N ARG A 50 -7.35 -17.29 -4.11
CA ARG A 50 -8.08 -18.09 -3.09
C ARG A 50 -9.59 -18.11 -3.30
N ALA A 51 -10.18 -16.99 -3.73
CA ALA A 51 -11.62 -16.93 -3.99
C ALA A 51 -12.04 -17.69 -5.26
N ASN A 52 -11.07 -17.98 -6.15
CA ASN A 52 -11.28 -18.65 -7.43
C ASN A 52 -10.33 -19.85 -7.56
N ASP A 53 -10.10 -20.54 -6.43
CA ASP A 53 -9.04 -21.53 -6.29
C ASP A 53 -9.32 -22.84 -7.02
N ARG A 54 -10.52 -23.02 -7.57
CA ARG A 54 -10.95 -24.25 -8.23
C ARG A 54 -11.58 -23.97 -9.60
N VAL A 55 -11.13 -24.72 -10.60
CA VAL A 55 -11.70 -24.75 -11.95
C VAL A 55 -12.21 -26.16 -12.23
N GLU A 56 -13.51 -26.31 -12.40
CA GLU A 56 -14.17 -27.62 -12.56
C GLU A 56 -14.59 -27.87 -14.00
N ALA A 57 -14.44 -29.11 -14.47
CA ALA A 57 -14.95 -29.51 -15.77
C ALA A 57 -16.48 -29.63 -15.74
N THR A 58 -17.17 -28.89 -16.63
CA THR A 58 -18.64 -28.79 -16.65
C THR A 58 -19.36 -30.15 -16.70
N ARG A 59 -18.80 -31.12 -17.43
CA ARG A 59 -19.43 -32.44 -17.64
C ARG A 59 -18.92 -33.51 -16.66
N HIS A 60 -17.79 -33.29 -16.00
CA HIS A 60 -17.14 -34.27 -15.11
C HIS A 60 -16.66 -33.57 -13.83
N PRO A 61 -17.54 -33.35 -12.83
CA PRO A 61 -17.23 -32.55 -11.64
C PRO A 61 -16.11 -33.09 -10.74
N TYR A 62 -15.79 -34.38 -10.87
CA TYR A 62 -14.65 -35.01 -10.20
C TYR A 62 -13.29 -34.66 -10.84
N ILE A 63 -13.29 -34.04 -12.03
CA ILE A 63 -12.09 -33.52 -12.69
C ILE A 63 -12.05 -32.01 -12.45
N TYR A 64 -11.04 -31.57 -11.70
CA TYR A 64 -10.82 -30.16 -11.41
C TYR A 64 -9.34 -29.82 -11.30
N LEU A 65 -9.01 -28.56 -11.56
CA LEU A 65 -7.73 -27.95 -11.23
C LEU A 65 -7.91 -27.11 -9.97
N SER A 66 -6.93 -27.15 -9.06
CA SER A 66 -6.92 -26.28 -7.90
C SER A 66 -5.59 -25.55 -7.73
N TYR A 67 -5.68 -24.26 -7.41
CA TYR A 67 -4.52 -23.41 -7.12
C TYR A 67 -4.12 -23.57 -5.66
N LEU A 68 -2.98 -24.22 -5.41
CA LEU A 68 -2.39 -24.33 -4.09
C LEU A 68 -1.61 -23.05 -3.78
N LEU A 69 -1.99 -22.37 -2.70
CA LEU A 69 -1.29 -21.18 -2.19
C LEU A 69 -0.80 -21.46 -0.77
N GLU A 70 0.49 -21.22 -0.55
CA GLU A 70 1.08 -21.11 0.79
C GLU A 70 0.69 -19.79 1.48
#